data_AF-A0A2E1YFM3-F1
#
_entry.id   AF-A0A2E1YFM3-F1
#
_cell.length_a   1.000
_cell.length_b   1.000
_cell.length_c   1.000
_cell.angle_alpha   90.00
_cell.angle_beta   90.00
_cell.angle_gamma   90.00
#
_symmetry.space_group_name_H-M   'P 1'
#
loop_
_entity.id
_entity.type
_entity.pdbx_description
1 polymer ?
#
loop_
_entity_poly.entity_id
_entity_poly.type
_entity_poly.pdbx_seq_one_letter_code
_entity_poly.pdbx_strand_id
1 'polypeptide(L)'
;MPRRKALKPSRTRGRGHKKGRGAGLRGGRGNAGCHKTKRIMYERVGRVWGAHGFKRPQSVVHANTSINLNTIEEMCDKWIADGVATKKGKVISLNLQSMGYDKLLSTGSTKQSYKL
;
A
#
# COMPACT_ATOMS: atom_id res chain seq x y z
N MET A 1 -15.28 -22.28 5.06
CA MET A 1 -16.05 -23.29 4.30
C MET A 1 -15.20 -24.54 4.15
N PRO A 2 -15.75 -25.75 4.37
CA PRO A 2 -14.98 -26.98 4.31
C PRO A 2 -14.33 -27.13 2.93
N ARG A 3 -13.02 -27.40 2.90
CA ARG A 3 -12.27 -27.66 1.66
C ARG A 3 -12.81 -28.93 1.01
N ARG A 4 -12.68 -29.08 -0.32
CA ARG A 4 -13.25 -30.19 -1.12
C ARG A 4 -13.00 -31.59 -0.53
N LYS A 5 -11.86 -31.80 0.14
CA LYS A 5 -11.50 -33.06 0.82
C LYS A 5 -12.31 -33.35 2.10
N ALA A 6 -12.86 -32.33 2.75
CA ALA A 6 -13.64 -32.42 3.99
C ALA A 6 -15.16 -32.55 3.75
N LEU A 7 -15.64 -32.38 2.52
CA LEU A 7 -17.05 -32.65 2.20
C LEU A 7 -17.26 -34.14 1.96
N LYS A 8 -18.04 -34.79 2.82
CA LYS A 8 -18.57 -36.14 2.56
C LYS A 8 -19.38 -36.14 1.25
N PRO A 9 -19.33 -37.23 0.45
CA PRO A 9 -20.18 -37.37 -0.73
C PRO A 9 -21.64 -37.18 -0.34
N SER A 10 -22.24 -36.10 -0.81
CA SER A 10 -23.65 -35.76 -0.56
C SER A 10 -24.23 -35.23 -1.86
N ARG A 11 -25.51 -35.52 -2.12
CA ARG A 11 -26.17 -35.23 -3.40
C ARG A 11 -25.99 -33.77 -3.87
N THR A 12 -25.93 -32.80 -2.96
CA THR A 12 -25.81 -31.36 -3.30
C THR A 12 -24.48 -30.72 -2.87
N ARG A 13 -23.60 -31.44 -2.16
CA ARG A 13 -22.32 -30.92 -1.65
C ARG A 13 -22.45 -29.56 -0.93
N GLY A 14 -23.49 -29.40 -0.11
CA GLY A 14 -23.76 -28.18 0.66
C GLY A 14 -24.27 -26.99 -0.16
N ARG A 15 -24.49 -27.13 -1.48
CA ARG A 15 -24.95 -26.03 -2.34
C ARG A 15 -26.47 -25.83 -2.29
N GLY A 16 -27.23 -26.90 -2.04
CA GLY A 16 -28.69 -26.93 -2.20
C GLY A 16 -29.12 -27.43 -3.60
N HIS A 17 -30.42 -27.69 -3.81
CA HIS A 17 -30.92 -28.43 -4.98
C HIS A 17 -30.91 -27.63 -6.29
N LYS A 18 -31.28 -26.35 -6.25
CA LYS A 18 -31.37 -25.47 -7.44
C LYS A 18 -30.23 -24.44 -7.50
N LYS A 19 -29.19 -24.64 -6.69
CA LYS A 19 -28.04 -23.75 -6.56
C LYS A 19 -26.78 -24.43 -7.12
N GLY A 20 -25.82 -23.66 -7.62
CA GLY A 20 -24.64 -24.18 -8.33
C GLY A 20 -24.70 -24.12 -9.87
N ARG A 21 -25.67 -23.39 -10.42
CA ARG A 21 -25.76 -23.01 -11.84
C ARG A 21 -24.80 -21.84 -12.17
N GLY A 22 -24.85 -21.38 -13.42
CA GLY A 22 -24.00 -20.33 -13.96
C GLY A 22 -24.29 -18.91 -13.46
N ALA A 23 -23.95 -17.92 -14.29
CA ALA A 23 -23.92 -16.51 -13.91
C ALA A 23 -25.28 -15.93 -13.46
N GLY A 24 -26.41 -16.51 -13.87
CA GLY A 24 -27.73 -16.07 -13.40
C GLY A 24 -27.88 -16.11 -11.88
N LEU A 25 -27.36 -17.16 -11.22
CA LEU A 25 -27.38 -17.24 -9.76
C LEU A 25 -26.47 -16.23 -9.07
N ARG A 26 -25.48 -15.69 -9.79
CA ARG A 26 -24.56 -14.65 -9.31
C ARG A 26 -25.04 -13.24 -9.68
N GLY A 27 -26.20 -13.10 -10.34
CA GLY A 27 -26.67 -11.82 -10.88
C GLY A 27 -25.77 -11.27 -11.98
N GLY A 28 -25.30 -12.13 -12.90
CA GLY A 28 -24.44 -11.78 -14.03
C GLY A 28 -22.95 -12.13 -13.81
N ARG A 29 -22.12 -11.89 -14.84
CA ARG A 29 -20.66 -12.09 -14.80
C ARG A 29 -19.96 -10.78 -14.38
N GLY A 30 -18.87 -10.88 -13.62
CA GLY A 30 -18.09 -9.72 -13.19
C GLY A 30 -18.93 -8.67 -12.44
N ASN A 31 -18.76 -7.40 -12.81
CA ASN A 31 -19.47 -6.27 -12.21
C ASN A 31 -20.89 -6.04 -12.78
N ALA A 32 -21.48 -7.02 -13.46
CA ALA A 32 -22.85 -6.90 -13.96
C ALA A 32 -23.84 -6.55 -12.84
N GLY A 33 -24.76 -5.62 -13.13
CA GLY A 33 -25.74 -5.12 -12.17
C GLY A 33 -25.20 -4.08 -11.19
N CYS A 34 -23.95 -3.64 -11.35
CA CYS A 34 -23.31 -2.65 -10.47
C CYS A 34 -24.12 -1.37 -10.26
N HIS A 35 -24.76 -0.83 -11.29
CA HIS A 35 -25.61 0.36 -11.21
C HIS A 35 -27.11 0.03 -11.08
N LYS A 36 -27.47 -1.23 -10.91
CA LYS A 36 -28.86 -1.71 -10.86
C LYS A 36 -29.05 -2.66 -9.67
N THR A 37 -29.25 -3.94 -9.93
CA THR A 37 -29.58 -4.97 -8.92
C THR A 37 -28.52 -5.16 -7.83
N LYS A 38 -27.25 -4.87 -8.11
CA LYS A 38 -26.14 -4.97 -7.15
C LYS A 38 -25.67 -3.62 -6.59
N ARG A 39 -26.38 -2.53 -6.89
CA ARG A 39 -25.98 -1.17 -6.51
C ARG A 39 -25.68 -1.04 -5.01
N ILE A 40 -26.62 -1.48 -4.18
CA ILE A 40 -26.51 -1.41 -2.71
C ILE A 40 -25.25 -2.13 -2.19
N MET A 41 -24.91 -3.29 -2.77
CA MET A 41 -23.71 -4.04 -2.38
C MET A 41 -22.44 -3.23 -2.63
N TYR A 42 -22.34 -2.60 -3.80
CA TYR A 42 -21.15 -1.86 -4.18
C TYR A 42 -21.03 -0.51 -3.46
N GLU A 43 -22.15 0.18 -3.24
CA GLU A 43 -22.16 1.42 -2.44
C GLU A 43 -21.72 1.16 -1.00
N ARG A 44 -22.13 0.03 -0.39
CA ARG A 44 -21.67 -0.37 0.96
C ARG A 44 -20.17 -0.64 1.05
N VAL A 45 -19.54 -1.06 -0.04
CA VAL A 45 -18.09 -1.33 -0.10
C VAL A 45 -17.33 -0.05 -0.53
N GLY A 46 -18.01 1.09 -0.68
CA GLY A 46 -17.41 2.36 -1.07
C GLY A 46 -17.01 2.42 -2.55
N ARG A 47 -17.53 1.53 -3.39
CA ARG A 47 -17.28 1.61 -4.84
C ARG A 47 -18.21 2.66 -5.43
N VAL A 48 -17.63 3.80 -5.79
CA VAL A 48 -18.28 4.90 -6.48
C VAL A 48 -17.92 4.85 -7.96
N TRP A 49 -18.87 5.26 -8.80
CA TRP A 49 -18.67 5.39 -10.25
C TRP A 49 -18.85 6.84 -10.67
N GLY A 50 -17.97 7.27 -11.56
CA GLY A 50 -17.91 8.64 -12.04
C GLY A 50 -16.45 9.04 -12.29
N ALA A 51 -16.26 10.14 -13.01
CA ALA A 51 -14.97 10.79 -13.12
C ALA A 51 -14.85 11.87 -12.03
N HIS A 52 -13.65 12.03 -11.45
CA HIS A 52 -13.36 13.11 -10.51
C HIS A 52 -11.97 13.67 -10.80
N GLY A 53 -11.89 14.99 -10.97
CA GLY A 53 -10.63 15.71 -11.22
C GLY A 53 -9.97 15.39 -12.57
N PHE A 54 -8.68 15.70 -12.67
CA PHE A 54 -7.84 15.41 -13.84
C PHE A 54 -6.45 14.93 -13.38
N LYS A 55 -5.72 14.26 -14.28
CA LYS A 55 -4.33 13.86 -14.05
C LYS A 55 -3.39 14.79 -14.81
N ARG A 56 -2.33 15.26 -14.14
CA ARG A 56 -1.24 16.00 -14.78
C ARG A 56 -0.44 15.08 -15.72
N PRO A 57 0.16 15.60 -16.80
CA PRO A 57 1.01 14.80 -17.68
C PRO A 57 2.23 14.27 -16.91
N GLN A 58 2.63 13.03 -17.17
CA GLN A 58 3.68 12.37 -16.39
C GLN A 58 5.05 13.04 -16.52
N SER A 59 5.28 13.77 -17.62
CA SER A 59 6.52 14.52 -17.86
C SER A 59 6.78 15.66 -16.87
N VAL A 60 5.74 16.19 -16.20
CA VAL A 60 5.86 17.30 -15.24
C VAL A 60 5.69 16.85 -13.78
N VAL A 61 5.52 15.56 -13.55
CA VAL A 61 5.32 14.99 -12.21
C VAL A 61 6.65 14.43 -11.73
N HIS A 62 7.21 15.06 -10.70
CA HIS A 62 8.38 14.55 -9.98
C HIS A 62 7.95 14.05 -8.60
N ALA A 63 8.37 12.84 -8.26
CA ALA A 63 8.20 12.29 -6.92
C ALA A 63 9.45 12.66 -6.10
N ASN A 64 9.23 13.38 -5.00
CA ASN A 64 10.32 13.71 -4.08
C ASN A 64 10.65 12.48 -3.24
N THR A 65 11.93 12.17 -3.09
CA THR A 65 12.40 11.12 -2.19
C THR A 65 12.62 11.75 -0.82
N SER A 66 11.83 11.33 0.18
CA SER A 66 11.93 11.86 1.55
C SER A 66 12.47 10.84 2.54
N ILE A 67 13.22 11.31 3.53
CA ILE A 67 13.72 10.50 4.65
C ILE A 67 13.26 11.07 6.00
N ASN A 68 13.02 10.19 6.98
CA ASN A 68 12.64 10.58 8.33
C ASN A 68 13.85 10.63 9.29
N LEU A 69 13.73 11.41 10.37
CA LEU A 69 14.73 11.43 11.44
C LEU A 69 14.93 10.05 12.09
N ASN A 70 13.86 9.29 12.33
CA ASN A 70 13.96 7.95 12.93
C ASN A 70 14.81 6.99 12.08
N THR A 71 14.64 7.04 10.76
CA THR A 71 15.42 6.20 9.84
C THR A 71 16.89 6.58 9.82
N ILE A 72 17.21 7.87 10.01
CA ILE A 72 18.59 8.35 10.12
C ILE A 72 19.24 7.80 11.40
N GLU A 73 18.54 7.85 12.54
CA GLU A 73 19.02 7.31 13.81
C GLU A 73 19.29 5.80 13.74
N GLU A 74 18.38 5.01 13.18
CA GLU A 74 18.53 3.55 13.06
C GLU A 74 19.65 3.12 12.11
N MET A 75 19.87 3.89 11.03
CA MET A 75 20.86 3.56 9.99
C MET A 75 22.22 4.24 10.20
N CYS A 76 22.31 5.14 11.18
CA CYS A 76 23.48 5.96 11.42
C CYS A 76 24.77 5.15 11.56
N ASP A 77 24.75 4.10 12.38
CA ASP A 77 25.93 3.28 12.64
C ASP A 77 26.43 2.56 11.38
N LYS A 78 25.50 2.13 10.52
CA LYS A 78 25.83 1.51 9.23
C LYS A 78 26.46 2.52 8.27
N TRP A 79 25.91 3.73 8.17
CA TRP A 79 26.46 4.75 7.29
C TRP A 79 27.84 5.25 7.72
N ILE A 80 28.14 5.20 9.02
CA ILE A 80 29.51 5.45 9.50
C ILE A 80 30.45 4.31 9.07
N ALA A 81 30.02 3.05 9.21
CA ALA A 81 30.80 1.89 8.78
C ALA A 81 31.06 1.89 7.26
N ASP A 82 30.06 2.29 6.47
CA ASP A 82 30.15 2.38 5.01
C ASP A 82 30.91 3.64 4.53
N GLY A 83 31.34 4.52 5.44
CA GLY A 83 32.07 5.75 5.12
C GLY A 83 31.23 6.87 4.49
N VAL A 84 29.90 6.70 4.44
CA VAL A 84 28.94 7.69 3.92
C VAL A 84 28.75 8.84 4.92
N ALA A 85 28.83 8.53 6.22
CA ALA A 85 28.71 9.49 7.31
C ALA A 85 30.07 9.73 7.98
N THR A 86 30.40 10.98 8.28
CA THR A 86 31.62 11.30 9.04
C THR A 86 31.28 11.69 10.47
N LYS A 87 31.88 10.98 11.43
CA LYS A 87 31.74 11.32 12.86
C LYS A 87 32.90 12.21 13.31
N LYS A 88 32.59 13.45 13.66
CA LYS A 88 33.55 14.38 14.29
C LYS A 88 33.12 14.61 15.74
N GLY A 89 33.71 13.85 16.66
CA GLY A 89 33.36 13.91 18.08
C GLY A 89 31.92 13.46 18.35
N LYS A 90 31.08 14.37 18.86
CA LYS A 90 29.65 14.13 19.15
C LYS A 90 28.71 14.46 17.97
N VAL A 91 29.22 15.03 16.89
CA VAL A 91 28.42 15.45 15.73
C VAL A 91 28.65 14.52 14.56
N ILE A 92 27.56 14.10 13.92
CA ILE A 92 27.57 13.21 12.76
C ILE A 92 27.17 14.03 11.53
N SER A 93 28.09 14.14 10.57
CA SER A 93 27.86 14.85 9.31
C SER A 93 27.39 13.87 8.24
N LEU A 94 26.22 14.14 7.67
CA LEU A 94 25.60 13.40 6.58
C LEU A 94 25.26 14.39 5.46
N ASN A 95 25.36 13.96 4.21
CA ASN A 95 24.90 14.75 3.07
C ASN A 95 23.74 14.03 2.40
N LEU A 96 22.52 14.41 2.78
CA LEU A 96 21.30 13.75 2.29
C LEU A 96 21.07 13.95 0.79
N GLN A 97 21.50 15.08 0.24
CA GLN A 97 21.38 15.38 -1.19
C GLN A 97 22.26 14.44 -2.04
N SER A 98 23.48 14.15 -1.58
CA SER A 98 24.36 13.17 -2.24
C SER A 98 23.80 11.73 -2.21
N MET A 99 22.96 11.43 -1.22
CA MET A 99 22.25 10.15 -1.10
C MET A 99 20.95 10.09 -1.93
N GLY A 100 20.58 11.20 -2.59
CA GLY A 100 19.38 11.29 -3.42
C GLY A 100 18.08 11.58 -2.65
N TYR A 101 18.18 12.13 -1.43
CA TYR A 101 17.00 12.59 -0.69
C TYR A 101 16.74 14.08 -0.94
N ASP A 102 15.51 14.40 -1.32
CA ASP A 102 15.06 15.77 -1.61
C ASP A 102 14.50 16.46 -0.35
N LYS A 103 13.97 15.67 0.60
CA LYS A 103 13.29 16.20 1.79
C LYS A 103 13.61 15.41 3.04
N LEU A 104 13.85 16.14 4.12
CA LEU A 104 13.92 15.60 5.47
C LEU A 104 12.57 15.82 6.18
N LEU A 105 12.05 14.77 6.80
CA LEU A 105 10.81 14.77 7.56
C LEU A 105 11.10 14.52 9.04
N SER A 106 10.34 15.17 9.92
CA SER A 106 10.62 15.23 11.36
C SER A 106 9.99 14.09 12.17
N THR A 107 9.69 12.94 11.56
CA THR A 107 9.13 11.81 12.31
C THR A 107 10.23 11.08 13.08
N GLY A 108 10.12 11.05 14.40
CA GLY A 108 11.08 10.43 15.32
C GLY A 108 11.70 11.44 16.29
N SER A 109 12.61 10.96 17.14
CA SER A 109 13.42 11.80 18.03
C SER A 109 14.91 11.54 17.80
N THR A 110 15.71 12.59 17.97
CA THR A 110 17.17 12.50 17.83
C THR A 110 17.82 12.37 19.19
N LYS A 111 18.64 11.33 19.38
CA LYS A 111 19.53 11.15 20.54
C LYS A 111 20.88 11.81 20.30
N GLN A 112 21.28 11.95 19.04
CA GLN A 112 22.58 12.47 18.64
C GLN A 112 22.44 13.82 17.91
N SER A 113 23.54 14.55 17.82
CA SER A 113 23.59 15.80 17.06
C SER A 113 24.00 15.53 15.62
N TYR A 114 23.14 15.86 14.67
CA TYR A 114 23.40 15.69 13.24
C TYR A 114 23.68 17.01 12.54
N LYS A 115 24.61 16.98 11.61
CA LYS A 115 24.79 18.01 10.58
C LYS A 115 24.37 17.37 9.26
N LEU A 116 23.14 17.67 8.84
CA LEU A 116 22.47 17.09 7.67
C LEU A 116 22.58 17.99 6.43
#